data_AF-A0A7W8LQC2-F1
#
_entry.id   AF-A0A7W8LQC2-F1
#
_cell.length_a   1.000
_cell.length_b   1.000
_cell.length_c   1.000
_cell.angle_alpha   90.00
_cell.angle_beta   90.00
_cell.angle_gamma   90.00
#
_symmetry.space_group_name_H-M   'P 1'
#
loop_
_entity.id
_entity.type
_entity.pdbx_description
1 polymer ?
#
loop_
_entity_poly.entity_id
_entity_poly.type
_entity_poly.pdbx_seq_one_letter_code
_entity_poly.pdbx_strand_id
1 'polypeptide(L)'
;MAQVHRRLRPGAPFVVAHFSFPQGEGERDLWLSRHAAFLVTSGIEPQQAAKAWVALDARLHILTPEEDEATLRDAGFRGVSLFYTGFAFRGWVVTA
;
A
#
# COMPACT_ATOMS: atom_id res chain seq x y z
N MET A 1 -0.76 -2.60 -13.31
CA MET A 1 -2.22 -2.35 -13.25
C MET A 1 -2.95 -2.53 -14.58
N ALA A 2 -2.36 -2.19 -15.74
CA ALA A 2 -3.02 -2.27 -17.06
C ALA A 2 -3.65 -3.65 -17.41
N GLN A 3 -3.02 -4.75 -16.98
CA GLN A 3 -3.55 -6.10 -17.21
C GLN A 3 -4.83 -6.39 -16.43
N VAL A 4 -4.99 -5.81 -15.24
CA VAL A 4 -6.22 -5.91 -14.44
C VAL A 4 -7.32 -5.10 -15.12
N HIS A 5 -7.05 -3.83 -15.43
CA HIS A 5 -7.96 -2.95 -16.15
C HIS A 5 -8.54 -3.60 -17.41
N ARG A 6 -7.67 -4.13 -18.29
CA ARG A 6 -8.06 -4.78 -19.55
C ARG A 6 -9.04 -5.96 -19.37
N ARG A 7 -9.01 -6.64 -18.23
CA ARG A 7 -9.82 -7.84 -17.96
C ARG A 7 -11.14 -7.53 -17.26
N LEU A 8 -11.27 -6.33 -16.69
CA LEU A 8 -12.51 -5.90 -16.06
C LEU A 8 -13.54 -5.48 -17.12
N ARG A 9 -14.82 -5.59 -16.78
CA ARG A 9 -15.88 -5.01 -17.61
C ARG A 9 -15.73 -3.49 -17.61
N PRO A 10 -15.99 -2.78 -18.72
CA PRO A 10 -16.00 -1.33 -18.73
C PRO A 10 -16.93 -0.77 -17.64
N GLY A 11 -16.45 0.19 -16.86
CA GLY A 11 -17.21 0.78 -15.76
C GLY A 11 -17.24 -0.04 -14.47
N ALA A 12 -16.56 -1.19 -14.40
CA ALA A 12 -16.54 -2.00 -13.19
C ALA A 12 -15.73 -1.31 -12.07
N PRO A 13 -16.23 -1.30 -10.81
CA PRO A 13 -15.43 -0.85 -9.68
C PRO A 13 -14.32 -1.87 -9.40
N PHE A 14 -13.15 -1.35 -9.04
CA PHE A 14 -12.01 -2.12 -8.56
C PHE A 14 -11.49 -1.51 -7.27
N VAL A 15 -11.27 -2.36 -6.27
CA VAL A 15 -10.76 -1.97 -4.95
C VAL A 15 -9.40 -2.63 -4.77
N VAL A 16 -8.40 -1.84 -4.41
CA VAL A 16 -7.05 -2.32 -4.14
C VAL A 16 -6.57 -1.76 -2.80
N ALA A 17 -5.94 -2.61 -2.00
CA ALA A 17 -5.33 -2.22 -0.74
C ALA A 17 -3.95 -2.85 -0.61
N HIS A 18 -2.94 -2.05 -0.28
CA HIS A 18 -1.55 -2.48 -0.24
C HIS A 18 -0.69 -1.50 0.58
N PHE A 19 0.58 -1.86 0.78
CA PHE A 19 1.55 -0.99 1.41
C PHE A 19 1.85 0.23 0.54
N SER A 20 1.65 1.40 1.10
CA SER A 20 1.83 2.68 0.41
C SER A 20 2.09 3.72 1.47
N PHE A 21 3.22 4.41 1.43
CA PHE A 21 3.56 5.47 2.38
C PHE A 21 4.76 6.27 1.85
N PRO A 22 4.98 7.50 2.35
CA PRO A 22 6.11 8.32 1.94
C PRO A 22 7.46 7.58 2.02
N GLN A 23 8.27 7.72 0.98
CA GLN A 23 9.57 7.06 0.81
C GLN A 23 10.76 8.04 0.85
N GLY A 24 10.58 9.24 1.39
CA GLY A 24 11.66 10.21 1.60
C GLY A 24 12.71 9.72 2.61
N GLU A 25 13.79 10.46 2.76
CA GLU A 25 14.90 10.12 3.66
C GLU A 25 14.40 9.87 5.10
N GLY A 26 14.66 8.68 5.63
CA GLY A 26 14.23 8.26 6.97
C GLY A 26 12.73 7.98 7.15
N GLU A 27 11.88 8.31 6.19
CA GLU A 27 10.43 8.09 6.31
C GLU A 27 10.09 6.60 6.30
N ARG A 28 10.80 5.81 5.49
CA ARG A 28 10.57 4.37 5.40
C ARG A 28 10.77 3.68 6.75
N ASP A 29 11.90 3.91 7.40
CA ASP A 29 12.21 3.37 8.72
C ASP A 29 11.17 3.80 9.77
N LEU A 30 10.73 5.06 9.70
CA LEU A 30 9.71 5.60 10.60
C LEU A 30 8.35 4.91 10.42
N TRP A 31 7.89 4.72 9.18
CA TRP A 31 6.60 4.07 8.91
C TRP A 31 6.63 2.58 9.26
N LEU A 32 7.74 1.90 8.96
CA LEU A 32 7.91 0.49 9.30
C LEU A 32 8.00 0.27 10.82
N SER A 33 8.74 1.11 11.56
CA SER A 33 8.81 1.03 13.02
C SER A 33 7.46 1.29 13.70
N ARG A 34 6.67 2.25 13.20
CA ARG A 34 5.29 2.47 13.68
C ARG A 34 4.41 1.25 13.47
N HIS A 35 4.53 0.61 12.30
CA HIS A 35 3.74 -0.57 12.01
C HIS A 35 4.18 -1.78 12.86
N ALA A 36 5.48 -1.90 13.17
CA ALA A 36 6.00 -2.86 14.13
C ALA A 36 5.42 -2.69 15.52
N ALA A 37 5.44 -1.46 16.03
CA ALA A 37 4.87 -1.14 17.33
C ALA A 37 3.38 -1.51 17.39
N PHE A 38 2.62 -1.24 16.31
CA PHE A 38 1.22 -1.62 16.20
C PHE A 38 1.00 -3.15 16.25
N LEU A 39 1.84 -3.94 15.57
CA LEU A 39 1.74 -5.40 15.67
C LEU A 39 1.97 -5.89 17.10
N VAL A 40 2.96 -5.31 17.80
CA VAL A 40 3.25 -5.67 19.20
C VAL A 40 2.07 -5.34 20.11
N THR A 41 1.48 -4.15 19.99
CA THR A 41 0.29 -3.79 20.78
C THR A 41 -0.94 -4.63 20.41
N SER A 42 -0.95 -5.20 19.21
CA SER A 42 -1.97 -6.16 18.75
C SER A 42 -1.72 -7.60 19.22
N GLY A 43 -0.72 -7.84 20.07
CA GLY A 43 -0.42 -9.14 20.68
C GLY A 43 0.59 -10.00 19.93
N ILE A 44 1.23 -9.47 18.88
CA ILE A 44 2.33 -10.17 18.20
C ILE A 44 3.61 -10.06 19.05
N GLU A 45 4.34 -11.16 19.18
CA GLU A 45 5.60 -11.18 19.93
C GLU A 45 6.64 -10.21 19.30
N PRO A 46 7.38 -9.41 20.10
CA PRO A 46 8.26 -8.37 19.59
C PRO A 46 9.33 -8.86 18.59
N GLN A 47 9.96 -10.01 18.84
CA GLN A 47 10.97 -10.55 17.96
C GLN A 47 10.38 -11.02 16.62
N GLN A 48 9.16 -11.58 16.65
CA GLN A 48 8.40 -11.93 15.45
C GLN A 48 7.98 -10.69 14.65
N ALA A 49 7.51 -9.63 15.32
CA ALA A 49 7.21 -8.37 14.68
C ALA A 49 8.46 -7.79 14.01
N ALA A 50 9.60 -7.72 14.72
CA ALA A 50 10.86 -7.22 14.17
C ALA A 50 11.35 -8.03 12.95
N LYS A 51 11.29 -9.38 13.00
CA LYS A 51 11.67 -10.25 11.89
C LYS A 51 10.81 -10.03 10.65
N ALA A 52 9.50 -9.84 10.83
CA ALA A 52 8.60 -9.54 9.72
C ALA A 52 9.03 -8.26 8.99
N TRP A 53 9.49 -7.23 9.72
CA TRP A 53 9.89 -5.96 9.11
C TRP A 53 11.21 -6.00 8.37
N VAL A 54 12.23 -6.68 8.90
CA VAL A 54 13.49 -6.88 8.17
C VAL A 54 13.25 -7.59 6.84
N ALA A 55 12.34 -8.56 6.82
CA ALA A 55 11.98 -9.28 5.60
C ALA A 55 11.16 -8.43 4.61
N LEU A 56 10.24 -7.58 5.10
CA LEU A 56 9.41 -6.71 4.27
C LEU A 56 10.20 -5.53 3.71
N ASP A 57 11.08 -4.93 4.52
CA ASP A 57 11.96 -3.84 4.12
C ASP A 57 12.85 -4.24 2.93
N ALA A 58 13.46 -5.42 3.01
CA ALA A 58 14.38 -5.93 2.00
C ALA A 58 13.72 -6.43 0.70
N ARG A 59 12.40 -6.65 0.69
CA ARG A 59 11.72 -7.37 -0.42
C ARG A 59 10.59 -6.60 -1.08
N LEU A 60 9.99 -5.63 -0.40
CA LEU A 60 8.86 -4.89 -0.96
C LEU A 60 9.33 -3.59 -1.61
N HIS A 61 9.10 -3.52 -2.92
CA HIS A 61 9.01 -2.25 -3.62
C HIS A 61 7.68 -1.59 -3.21
N ILE A 62 7.79 -0.55 -2.38
CA ILE A 62 6.65 0.19 -1.84
C ILE A 62 6.62 1.54 -2.53
N LEU A 63 5.50 1.83 -3.17
CA LEU A 63 5.26 3.10 -3.84
C LEU A 63 4.83 4.17 -2.84
N THR A 64 5.08 5.43 -3.17
CA THR A 64 4.41 6.54 -2.51
C THR A 64 2.91 6.53 -2.87
N PRO A 65 2.05 7.17 -2.06
CA PRO A 65 0.64 7.33 -2.41
C PRO A 65 0.44 8.00 -3.79
N GLU A 66 1.29 8.96 -4.14
CA GLU A 66 1.23 9.67 -5.41
C GLU A 66 1.60 8.76 -6.59
N GLU A 67 2.60 7.90 -6.42
CA GLU A 67 3.01 6.89 -7.40
C GLU A 67 1.95 5.81 -7.60
N ASP A 68 1.23 5.43 -6.54
CA ASP A 68 0.08 4.53 -6.65
C ASP A 68 -1.03 5.11 -7.50
N GLU A 69 -1.42 6.36 -7.24
CA GLU A 69 -2.45 7.02 -8.02
C GLU A 69 -2.03 7.15 -9.49
N ALA A 70 -0.77 7.52 -9.74
CA ALA A 70 -0.22 7.58 -11.09
C ALA A 70 -0.28 6.21 -11.76
N THR A 71 0.15 5.15 -11.08
CA THR A 71 0.12 3.77 -11.60
C THR A 71 -1.29 3.30 -11.95
N LEU A 72 -2.30 3.71 -11.17
CA LEU A 72 -3.70 3.42 -11.45
C LEU A 72 -4.21 4.21 -12.65
N ARG A 73 -3.92 5.52 -12.73
CA ARG A 73 -4.30 6.38 -13.87
C ARG A 73 -3.65 5.92 -15.17
N ASP A 74 -2.36 5.62 -15.16
CA ASP A 74 -1.59 5.15 -16.32
C ASP A 74 -2.10 3.80 -16.84
N ALA A 75 -2.72 3.00 -15.98
CA ALA A 75 -3.36 1.75 -16.37
C ALA A 75 -4.72 1.92 -17.05
N GLY A 76 -5.26 3.14 -17.11
CA GLY A 76 -6.56 3.48 -17.70
C GLY A 76 -7.69 3.67 -16.70
N PHE A 77 -7.46 3.36 -15.41
CA PHE A 77 -8.48 3.50 -14.39
C PHE A 77 -8.86 4.96 -14.15
N ARG A 78 -10.12 5.21 -13.83
CA ARG A 78 -10.68 6.54 -13.58
C ARG A 78 -11.24 6.64 -12.16
N GLY A 79 -11.47 7.87 -11.69
CA GLY A 79 -12.10 8.11 -10.40
C GLY A 79 -11.26 7.66 -9.20
N VAL A 80 -9.93 7.67 -9.32
CA VAL A 80 -9.02 7.24 -8.26
C VAL A 80 -9.29 8.00 -6.97
N SER A 81 -9.75 7.27 -5.96
CA SER A 81 -10.19 7.82 -4.67
C SER A 81 -9.63 6.98 -3.53
N LEU A 82 -8.97 7.62 -2.57
CA LEU A 82 -8.56 7.00 -1.31
C LEU A 82 -9.82 6.73 -0.46
N PHE A 83 -10.06 5.46 -0.09
CA PHE A 83 -11.16 5.10 0.81
C PHE A 83 -10.68 4.63 2.19
N TYR A 84 -9.41 4.22 2.30
CA TYR A 84 -8.85 3.72 3.53
C TYR A 84 -7.40 4.17 3.72
N THR A 85 -7.06 4.58 4.94
CA THR A 85 -5.69 4.82 5.36
C THR A 85 -5.52 4.29 6.78
N GLY A 86 -4.51 3.44 6.98
CA GLY A 86 -4.23 2.82 8.27
C GLY A 86 -2.79 2.38 8.36
N PHE A 87 -1.99 3.07 9.19
CA PHE A 87 -0.55 2.88 9.29
C PHE A 87 0.13 2.88 7.92
N ALA A 88 0.72 1.76 7.51
CA ALA A 88 1.47 1.61 6.28
C ALA A 88 0.58 1.21 5.08
N PHE A 89 -0.73 1.00 5.28
CA PHE A 89 -1.66 0.61 4.22
C PHE A 89 -2.48 1.77 3.71
N ARG A 90 -2.64 1.84 2.38
CA ARG A 90 -3.66 2.66 1.69
C ARG A 90 -4.62 1.72 0.98
N GLY A 91 -5.87 2.14 0.89
CA GLY A 91 -6.90 1.50 0.10
C GLY A 91 -7.50 2.49 -0.89
N TRP A 92 -7.56 2.08 -2.17
CA TRP A 92 -8.05 2.87 -3.29
C TRP A 92 -9.27 2.21 -3.92
N VAL A 93 -10.23 3.03 -4.34
CA VAL A 93 -11.33 2.64 -5.23
C VAL A 93 -11.14 3.33 -6.57
N VAL A 94 -11.30 2.57 -7.64
CA VAL A 94 -11.18 3.04 -9.03
C VAL A 94 -12.24 2.40 -9.92
N THR A 95 -12.42 2.93 -11.12
CA THR A 95 -13.34 2.40 -12.14
C THR A 95 -12.57 2.05 -13.42
N ALA A 96 -12.80 0.84 -13.96
CA ALA A 96 -12.22 0.37 -15.23
C ALA A 96 -12.91 0.95 -16.49
#